data_AF-A0A5M3YNW9-F1
#
_entry.id   AF-A0A5M3YNW9-F1
#
_cell.length_a   1.000
_cell.length_b   1.000
_cell.length_c   1.000
_cell.angle_alpha   90.00
_cell.angle_beta   90.00
_cell.angle_gamma   90.00
#
_symmetry.space_group_name_H-M   'P 1'
#
loop_
_entity.id
_entity.type
_entity.pdbx_description
1 polymer ?
#
loop_
_entity_poly.entity_id
_entity_poly.type
_entity_poly.pdbx_seq_one_letter_code
_entity_poly.pdbx_strand_id
1 'polypeptide(L)'
;MSCHICCQTPSSRTRYFCPTCARNRLYHLRVQHATVLLEKEAIGRQVEDATVSKNLAGLSPNKITRDRSNSRGIDSNILTIQSITNEKAKSSGRITLISNEIERLRSELKKKQLEVSQRRLTLAQRHSDAESATYQIADREETTLAGIQNTTKRTDHLWHSLHSKTAEDRIFLCREAANIYGLRQKTKKKDGELKEIHIIGGVPIIDLRDMNGKSRRNSTAYKY
;
A
#
# COMPACT_ATOMS: atom_id res chain seq x y z
N MET A 1 0.65 -4.58 7.50
CA MET A 1 -0.20 -3.46 7.02
C MET A 1 0.71 -2.32 6.60
N SER A 2 0.91 -2.14 5.29
CA SER A 2 1.61 -0.97 4.74
C SER A 2 0.76 0.28 4.98
N CYS A 3 1.40 1.42 5.25
CA CYS A 3 0.73 2.70 5.41
C CYS A 3 0.37 3.25 4.03
N HIS A 4 -0.92 3.39 3.69
CA HIS A 4 -1.33 3.97 2.39
C HIS A 4 -1.07 5.48 2.26
N ILE A 5 -0.82 6.17 3.37
CA ILE A 5 -0.56 7.62 3.39
C ILE A 5 0.91 7.92 3.12
N CYS A 6 1.80 7.02 3.52
CA CYS A 6 3.23 7.25 3.52
C CYS A 6 4.02 6.17 2.77
N CYS A 7 3.32 5.18 2.21
CA CYS A 7 3.78 4.09 1.34
C CYS A 7 5.02 3.32 1.83
N GLN A 8 5.41 3.47 3.09
CA GLN A 8 6.63 2.90 3.62
C GLN A 8 6.39 1.51 4.24
N THR A 9 7.32 0.60 3.99
CA THR A 9 7.32 -0.73 4.58
C THR A 9 7.68 -0.65 6.07
N PRO A 10 6.93 -1.33 6.96
CA PRO A 10 7.20 -1.27 8.38
C PRO A 10 8.53 -1.97 8.70
N SER A 11 9.54 -1.20 9.13
CA SER A 11 10.81 -1.71 9.66
C SER A 11 10.86 -1.50 11.18
N SER A 12 11.67 -2.27 11.90
CA SER A 12 11.76 -2.19 13.37
C SER A 12 12.35 -0.86 13.89
N ARG A 13 12.91 -0.02 13.01
CA ARG A 13 13.56 1.27 13.35
C ARG A 13 12.86 2.51 12.78
N THR A 14 11.67 2.38 12.20
CA THR A 14 11.00 3.53 11.56
C THR A 14 10.39 4.48 12.60
N ARG A 15 10.70 5.78 12.51
CA ARG A 15 10.01 6.83 13.29
C ARG A 15 8.56 6.98 12.80
N TYR A 16 7.65 7.38 13.69
CA TYR A 16 6.24 7.57 13.34
C TYR A 16 6.06 8.87 12.54
N PHE A 17 5.79 8.78 11.24
CA PHE A 17 5.62 9.95 10.36
C PHE A 17 4.16 10.40 10.20
N CYS A 18 3.18 9.58 10.59
CA CYS A 18 1.77 9.94 10.55
C CYS A 18 0.94 9.17 11.59
N PRO A 19 -0.29 9.64 11.90
CA PRO A 19 -1.18 8.94 12.84
C PRO A 19 -1.51 7.50 12.42
N THR A 20 -1.58 7.22 11.12
CA THR A 20 -1.86 5.88 10.59
C THR A 20 -0.70 4.90 10.80
N CYS A 21 0.56 5.37 10.75
CA CYS A 21 1.72 4.56 11.12
C CYS A 21 1.72 4.16 12.59
N ALA A 22 1.48 5.13 13.47
CA ALA A 22 1.38 4.87 14.91
C ALA A 22 0.24 3.88 15.20
N ARG A 23 -0.92 4.10 14.58
CA ARG A 23 -2.08 3.22 14.66
C ARG A 23 -1.76 1.80 14.21
N ASN A 24 -1.19 1.62 13.01
CA ASN A 24 -0.87 0.29 12.46
C ASN A 24 0.12 -0.49 13.36
N ARG A 25 1.08 0.20 13.98
CA ARG A 25 2.03 -0.44 14.90
C ARG A 25 1.37 -0.86 16.22
N LEU A 26 0.52 -0.01 16.78
CA LEU A 26 -0.21 -0.29 18.03
C LEU A 26 -1.26 -1.39 17.86
N TYR A 27 -1.92 -1.49 16.70
CA TYR A 27 -2.91 -2.53 16.46
C TYR A 27 -2.32 -3.94 16.56
N HIS A 28 -1.12 -4.18 16.04
CA HIS A 28 -0.47 -5.48 16.15
C HIS A 28 -0.25 -5.87 17.61
N LEU A 29 0.28 -4.96 18.43
CA LEU A 29 0.52 -5.20 19.86
C LEU A 29 -0.80 -5.42 20.61
N ARG A 30 -1.87 -4.68 20.27
CA ARG A 30 -3.19 -4.88 20.88
C ARG A 30 -3.78 -6.25 20.56
N VAL A 31 -3.65 -6.71 19.32
CA VAL A 31 -4.11 -8.05 18.92
C VAL A 31 -3.32 -9.12 19.67
N GLN A 32 -1.99 -9.01 19.73
CA GLN A 32 -1.16 -9.96 20.48
C GLN A 32 -1.48 -9.99 21.98
N HIS A 33 -1.76 -8.82 22.58
CA HIS A 33 -2.17 -8.77 23.98
C HIS A 33 -3.53 -9.43 24.20
N ALA A 34 -4.49 -9.19 23.29
CA ALA A 34 -5.81 -9.81 23.36
C ALA A 34 -5.74 -11.34 23.21
N THR A 35 -4.90 -11.87 22.31
CA THR A 35 -4.71 -13.33 22.17
C THR A 35 -4.15 -13.95 23.44
N VAL A 36 -3.13 -13.33 24.05
CA VAL A 36 -2.55 -13.81 25.32
C VAL A 36 -3.58 -13.80 26.46
N LEU A 37 -4.46 -12.79 26.53
CA LEU A 37 -5.52 -12.76 27.53
C LEU A 37 -6.55 -13.87 27.32
N LEU A 38 -6.93 -14.15 26.08
CA LEU A 38 -7.86 -15.23 25.75
C LEU A 38 -7.25 -16.61 26.04
N GLU A 39 -5.97 -16.80 25.74
CA GLU A 39 -5.24 -18.03 26.09
C GLU A 39 -5.18 -18.22 27.61
N LYS A 40 -4.89 -17.15 28.36
CA LYS A 40 -4.90 -17.18 29.82
C LYS A 40 -6.28 -17.54 30.38
N GLU A 41 -7.35 -16.97 29.83
CA GLU A 41 -8.72 -17.30 30.24
C GLU A 41 -9.06 -18.76 29.93
N ALA A 42 -8.71 -19.25 28.74
CA ALA A 42 -8.93 -20.63 28.33
C ALA A 42 -8.21 -21.63 29.25
N ILE A 43 -6.94 -21.36 29.59
CA ILE A 43 -6.18 -22.17 30.55
C ILE A 43 -6.80 -22.08 31.95
N GLY A 44 -7.23 -20.89 32.37
CA GLY A 44 -7.93 -20.68 33.65
C GLY A 44 -9.17 -21.56 33.78
N ARG A 45 -10.02 -21.59 32.74
CA ARG A 45 -11.21 -22.46 32.69
C ARG A 45 -10.85 -23.94 32.76
N GLN A 46 -9.80 -24.38 32.05
CA GLN A 46 -9.34 -25.78 32.13
C GLN A 46 -8.89 -26.18 33.54
N VAL A 47 -8.22 -25.27 34.26
CA VAL A 47 -7.80 -25.49 35.64
C VAL A 47 -9.01 -25.55 36.57
N GLU A 48 -9.96 -24.62 36.43
CA GLU A 48 -11.21 -24.62 37.20
C GLU A 48 -12.00 -25.92 36.99
N ASP A 49 -12.22 -26.33 35.74
CA ASP A 49 -12.92 -27.58 35.40
C ASP A 49 -12.23 -28.83 35.96
N ALA A 50 -10.88 -28.86 35.96
CA ALA A 50 -10.11 -29.96 36.53
C ALA A 50 -10.20 -30.00 38.06
N THR A 51 -10.22 -28.85 38.73
CA THR A 51 -10.38 -28.79 40.19
C THR A 51 -11.79 -29.15 40.65
N VAL A 52 -12.83 -28.74 39.91
CA VAL A 52 -14.23 -29.13 40.17
C VAL A 52 -14.43 -30.63 39.95
N SER A 53 -13.87 -31.18 38.87
CA SER A 53 -13.95 -32.64 38.59
C SER A 53 -13.24 -33.48 39.65
N LYS A 54 -12.13 -33.00 40.22
CA LYS A 54 -11.38 -33.69 41.29
C LYS A 54 -12.15 -33.74 42.61
N ASN A 55 -13.03 -32.77 42.88
CA ASN A 55 -13.89 -32.74 44.06
C ASN A 55 -15.12 -33.67 43.96
N LEU A 56 -15.52 -34.08 42.75
CA LEU A 56 -16.65 -35.02 42.51
C LEU A 56 -16.25 -36.50 42.50
N ALA A 57 -14.96 -36.82 42.31
CA ALA A 57 -14.46 -38.20 42.31
C ALA A 57 -14.25 -38.80 43.73
N GLY A 58 -14.48 -38.02 44.79
CA GLY A 58 -14.25 -38.43 46.18
C GLY A 58 -15.39 -39.18 46.88
N LEU A 59 -16.55 -39.38 46.23
CA LEU A 59 -17.71 -40.06 46.85
C LEU A 59 -18.05 -41.34 46.07
N SER A 60 -17.36 -42.42 46.44
CA SER A 60 -17.69 -43.80 46.07
C SER A 60 -18.84 -44.33 46.95
N PRO A 61 -19.84 -45.04 46.39
CA PRO A 61 -20.71 -45.92 47.16
C PRO A 61 -20.23 -47.37 47.06
N ASN A 62 -20.03 -47.96 48.23
CA ASN A 62 -19.56 -49.32 48.46
C ASN A 62 -20.73 -50.33 48.46
N LYS A 63 -20.45 -51.56 47.99
CA LYS A 63 -21.05 -52.88 48.30
C LYS A 63 -22.53 -52.98 48.75
N ILE A 64 -23.28 -53.85 48.05
CA ILE A 64 -24.18 -54.83 48.70
C ILE A 64 -24.00 -56.22 48.07
N THR A 65 -23.66 -57.18 48.92
CA THR A 65 -23.68 -58.63 48.70
C THR A 65 -25.09 -59.20 48.92
N ARG A 66 -25.49 -60.24 48.15
CA ARG A 66 -25.99 -61.56 48.63
C ARG A 66 -26.83 -62.30 47.57
N ASP A 67 -26.25 -63.41 47.12
CA ASP A 67 -26.75 -64.80 47.08
C ASP A 67 -28.25 -65.17 46.90
N ARG A 68 -28.40 -66.25 46.09
CA ARG A 68 -29.50 -67.24 45.98
C ARG A 68 -30.84 -66.73 45.43
N SER A 69 -31.56 -67.41 44.54
CA SER A 69 -31.66 -68.84 44.25
C SER A 69 -32.41 -69.07 42.94
N ASN A 70 -32.18 -70.25 42.34
CA ASN A 70 -32.89 -70.84 41.21
C ASN A 70 -34.41 -70.65 41.24
N SER A 71 -34.94 -69.93 40.26
CA SER A 71 -36.17 -70.32 39.56
C SER A 71 -36.18 -69.68 38.17
N ARG A 72 -36.71 -70.42 37.18
CA ARG A 72 -37.19 -69.93 35.86
C ARG A 72 -36.18 -69.97 34.70
N GLY A 73 -35.98 -71.17 34.17
CA GLY A 73 -35.43 -71.39 32.83
C GLY A 73 -36.32 -70.90 31.67
N ILE A 74 -37.50 -70.32 31.96
CA ILE A 74 -38.41 -69.75 30.95
C ILE A 74 -38.24 -68.22 30.83
N ASP A 75 -37.86 -67.51 31.90
CA ASP A 75 -37.76 -66.04 31.92
C ASP A 75 -36.41 -65.52 31.37
N SER A 76 -35.34 -66.32 31.45
CA SER A 76 -33.99 -65.95 30.97
C SER A 76 -33.92 -65.77 29.44
N ASN A 77 -34.65 -66.62 28.70
CA ASN A 77 -34.70 -66.54 27.23
C ASN A 77 -35.53 -65.34 26.76
N ILE A 78 -36.57 -64.98 27.49
CA ILE A 78 -37.40 -63.81 27.18
C ILE A 78 -36.61 -62.51 27.43
N LEU A 79 -35.85 -62.43 28.53
CA LEU A 79 -34.99 -61.29 28.85
C LEU A 79 -33.83 -61.11 27.86
N THR A 80 -33.22 -62.21 27.39
CA THR A 80 -32.16 -62.15 26.37
C THR A 80 -32.71 -61.76 25.00
N ILE A 81 -33.88 -62.25 24.59
CA ILE A 81 -34.54 -61.81 23.36
C ILE A 81 -34.95 -60.33 23.46
N GLN A 82 -35.45 -59.87 24.61
CA GLN A 82 -35.75 -58.45 24.84
C GLN A 82 -34.50 -57.56 24.82
N SER A 83 -33.36 -58.04 25.35
CA SER A 83 -32.11 -57.27 25.28
C SER A 83 -31.59 -57.17 23.85
N ILE A 84 -31.62 -58.27 23.08
CA ILE A 84 -31.21 -58.30 21.67
C ILE A 84 -32.10 -57.39 20.82
N THR A 85 -33.41 -57.41 21.02
CA THR A 85 -34.35 -56.54 20.29
C THR A 85 -34.15 -55.07 20.65
N ASN A 86 -33.90 -54.75 21.92
CA ASN A 86 -33.56 -53.39 22.34
C ASN A 86 -32.23 -52.90 21.76
N GLU A 87 -31.18 -53.72 21.76
CA GLU A 87 -29.90 -53.37 21.14
C GLU A 87 -30.02 -53.24 19.61
N LYS A 88 -30.85 -54.06 18.97
CA LYS A 88 -31.19 -53.92 17.55
C LYS A 88 -31.95 -52.62 17.27
N ALA A 89 -32.88 -52.22 18.14
CA ALA A 89 -33.59 -50.95 18.02
C ALA A 89 -32.65 -49.75 18.23
N LYS A 90 -31.75 -49.80 19.22
CA LYS A 90 -30.74 -48.76 19.47
C LYS A 90 -29.76 -48.63 18.30
N SER A 91 -29.27 -49.74 17.77
CA SER A 91 -28.37 -49.72 16.60
C SER A 91 -29.08 -49.23 15.35
N SER A 92 -30.33 -49.65 15.11
CA SER A 92 -31.15 -49.10 14.02
C SER A 92 -31.35 -47.59 14.15
N GLY A 93 -31.66 -47.09 15.36
CA GLY A 93 -31.76 -45.65 15.64
C GLY A 93 -30.44 -44.89 15.41
N ARG A 94 -29.29 -45.48 15.73
CA ARG A 94 -27.98 -44.88 15.43
C ARG A 94 -27.73 -44.82 13.92
N ILE A 95 -28.08 -45.87 13.18
CA ILE A 95 -27.92 -45.92 11.73
C ILE A 95 -28.78 -44.85 11.05
N THR A 96 -30.03 -44.65 11.48
CA THR A 96 -30.90 -43.61 10.92
C THR A 96 -30.38 -42.21 11.22
N LEU A 97 -29.90 -41.95 12.45
CA LEU A 97 -29.26 -40.67 12.79
C LEU A 97 -28.03 -40.39 11.94
N ILE A 98 -27.15 -41.37 11.76
CA ILE A 98 -25.94 -41.24 10.93
C ILE A 98 -26.32 -41.03 9.46
N SER A 99 -27.32 -41.77 8.95
CA SER A 99 -27.80 -41.62 7.58
C SER A 99 -28.34 -40.22 7.33
N ASN A 100 -29.15 -39.69 8.25
CA ASN A 100 -29.69 -38.34 8.17
C ASN A 100 -28.57 -37.28 8.17
N GLU A 101 -27.55 -37.46 9.00
CA GLU A 101 -26.40 -36.55 9.04
C GLU A 101 -25.57 -36.60 7.75
N ILE A 102 -25.38 -37.80 7.18
CA ILE A 102 -24.71 -37.96 5.87
C ILE A 102 -25.51 -37.25 4.77
N GLU A 103 -26.83 -37.38 4.75
CA GLU A 103 -27.70 -36.69 3.79
C GLU A 103 -27.63 -35.17 3.95
N ARG A 104 -27.66 -34.69 5.21
CA ARG A 104 -27.48 -33.27 5.54
C ARG A 104 -26.16 -32.74 4.98
N LEU A 105 -25.05 -33.42 5.29
CA LEU A 105 -23.71 -33.03 4.81
C LEU A 105 -23.60 -33.06 3.28
N ARG A 106 -24.19 -34.08 2.62
CA ARG A 106 -24.22 -34.15 1.15
C ARG A 106 -24.98 -32.97 0.54
N SER A 107 -26.10 -32.57 1.14
CA SER A 107 -26.88 -31.41 0.67
C SER A 107 -26.10 -30.10 0.85
N GLU A 108 -25.39 -29.96 1.97
CA GLU A 108 -24.57 -28.80 2.28
C GLU A 108 -23.38 -28.68 1.32
N LEU A 109 -22.72 -29.80 1.01
CA LEU A 109 -21.61 -29.86 0.07
C LEU A 109 -22.07 -29.45 -1.35
N LYS A 110 -23.21 -29.96 -1.83
CA LYS A 110 -23.80 -29.54 -3.11
C LYS A 110 -24.10 -28.05 -3.15
N LYS A 111 -24.69 -27.50 -2.07
CA LYS A 111 -24.96 -26.06 -1.96
C LYS A 111 -23.67 -25.24 -2.01
N LYS A 112 -22.63 -25.67 -1.31
CA LYS A 112 -21.31 -25.01 -1.31
C LYS A 112 -20.62 -25.09 -2.66
N GLN A 113 -20.72 -26.21 -3.37
CA GLN A 113 -20.20 -26.34 -4.73
C GLN A 113 -20.88 -25.36 -5.69
N LEU A 114 -22.21 -25.24 -5.62
CA LEU A 114 -22.97 -24.25 -6.41
C LEU A 114 -22.58 -22.81 -6.07
N GLU A 115 -22.43 -22.51 -4.78
CA GLU A 115 -21.99 -21.19 -4.32
C GLU A 115 -20.58 -20.84 -4.87
N VAL A 116 -19.65 -21.81 -4.85
CA VAL A 116 -18.30 -21.63 -5.38
C VAL A 116 -18.32 -21.44 -6.89
N SER A 117 -19.11 -22.20 -7.64
CA SER A 117 -19.18 -22.05 -9.10
C SER A 117 -19.77 -20.69 -9.50
N GLN A 118 -20.83 -20.23 -8.82
CA GLN A 118 -21.40 -18.90 -9.03
C GLN A 118 -20.40 -17.79 -8.71
N ARG A 119 -19.68 -17.90 -7.59
CA ARG A 119 -18.63 -16.92 -7.23
C ARG A 119 -17.51 -16.88 -8.28
N ARG A 120 -17.09 -18.03 -8.81
CA ARG A 120 -16.08 -18.08 -9.88
C ARG A 120 -16.56 -17.38 -11.16
N LEU A 121 -17.82 -17.59 -11.55
CA LEU A 121 -18.40 -16.92 -12.72
C LEU A 121 -18.48 -15.40 -12.53
N THR A 122 -18.94 -14.94 -11.37
CA THR A 122 -19.00 -13.49 -11.08
C THR A 122 -17.61 -12.84 -11.02
N LEU A 123 -16.60 -13.56 -10.52
CA LEU A 123 -15.22 -13.07 -10.54
C LEU A 123 -14.66 -13.01 -11.96
N ALA A 124 -14.93 -14.01 -12.79
CA ALA A 124 -14.51 -14.02 -14.19
C ALA A 124 -15.15 -12.86 -14.97
N GLN A 125 -16.43 -12.59 -14.76
CA GLN A 125 -17.13 -11.43 -15.33
C GLN A 125 -16.48 -10.12 -14.88
N ARG A 126 -16.27 -9.93 -13.58
CA ARG A 126 -15.60 -8.71 -13.06
C ARG A 126 -14.19 -8.52 -13.62
N HIS A 127 -13.45 -9.61 -13.82
CA HIS A 127 -12.12 -9.54 -14.42
C HIS A 127 -12.20 -9.08 -15.88
N SER A 128 -13.11 -9.67 -16.65
CA SER A 128 -13.38 -9.26 -18.04
C SER A 128 -13.84 -7.81 -18.14
N ASP A 129 -14.71 -7.36 -17.24
CA ASP A 129 -15.21 -5.98 -17.19
C ASP A 129 -14.08 -5.01 -16.84
N ALA A 130 -13.22 -5.37 -15.88
CA ALA A 130 -12.06 -4.56 -15.50
C ALA A 130 -11.04 -4.46 -16.64
N GLU A 131 -10.71 -5.57 -17.29
CA GLU A 131 -9.85 -5.59 -18.47
C GLU A 131 -10.43 -4.73 -19.58
N SER A 132 -11.72 -4.87 -19.87
CA SER A 132 -12.42 -4.07 -20.90
C SER A 132 -12.44 -2.59 -20.56
N ALA A 133 -12.64 -2.23 -19.28
CA ALA A 133 -12.61 -0.85 -18.83
C ALA A 133 -11.22 -0.22 -18.93
N THR A 134 -10.16 -1.00 -18.67
CA THR A 134 -8.77 -0.55 -18.76
C THR A 134 -8.17 -0.65 -20.17
N TYR A 135 -8.90 -1.26 -21.10
CA TYR A 135 -8.42 -1.51 -22.46
C TYR A 135 -8.03 -0.20 -23.15
N GLN A 136 -6.79 -0.15 -23.64
CA GLN A 136 -6.18 0.98 -24.34
C GLN A 136 -6.06 2.30 -23.54
N ILE A 137 -6.33 2.32 -22.23
CA ILE A 137 -6.11 3.55 -21.44
C ILE A 137 -4.62 3.93 -21.47
N ALA A 138 -3.73 2.97 -21.21
CA ALA A 138 -2.28 3.22 -21.21
C ALA A 138 -1.78 3.72 -22.57
N ASP A 139 -2.22 3.12 -23.68
CA ASP A 139 -1.82 3.54 -25.03
C ASP A 139 -2.31 4.97 -25.34
N ARG A 140 -3.52 5.33 -24.89
CA ARG A 140 -4.07 6.69 -25.04
C ARG A 140 -3.29 7.70 -24.18
N GLU A 141 -2.93 7.33 -22.97
CA GLU A 141 -2.09 8.16 -22.11
C GLU A 141 -0.70 8.38 -22.72
N GLU A 142 -0.07 7.33 -23.24
CA GLU A 142 1.24 7.44 -23.89
C GLU A 142 1.19 8.32 -25.15
N THR A 143 0.19 8.11 -26.01
CA THR A 143 0.03 8.92 -27.24
C THR A 143 -0.26 10.38 -26.95
N THR A 144 -1.10 10.69 -25.94
CA THR A 144 -1.36 12.07 -25.52
C THR A 144 -0.13 12.73 -24.92
N LEU A 145 0.62 12.02 -24.06
CA LEU A 145 1.87 12.51 -23.49
C LEU A 145 2.93 12.77 -24.57
N ALA A 146 3.10 11.84 -25.52
CA ALA A 146 4.02 12.01 -26.64
C ALA A 146 3.64 13.23 -27.50
N GLY A 147 2.34 13.45 -27.74
CA GLY A 147 1.82 14.64 -28.41
C GLY A 147 2.22 15.93 -27.70
N ILE A 148 2.00 16.01 -26.39
CA ILE A 148 2.35 17.18 -25.55
C ILE A 148 3.87 17.42 -25.54
N GLN A 149 4.67 16.37 -25.43
CA GLN A 149 6.13 16.49 -25.45
C GLN A 149 6.63 17.02 -26.80
N ASN A 150 6.06 16.55 -27.91
CA ASN A 150 6.44 16.99 -29.24
C ASN A 150 6.07 18.45 -29.51
N THR A 151 4.89 18.90 -29.07
CA THR A 151 4.50 20.31 -29.17
C THR A 151 5.38 21.19 -28.29
N THR A 152 5.73 20.73 -27.09
CA THR A 152 6.67 21.44 -26.19
C THR A 152 8.04 21.60 -26.84
N LYS A 153 8.64 20.52 -27.34
CA LYS A 153 9.94 20.59 -28.05
C LYS A 153 9.89 21.54 -29.24
N ARG A 154 8.83 21.48 -30.05
CA ARG A 154 8.68 22.34 -31.23
C ARG A 154 8.56 23.82 -30.86
N THR A 155 7.78 24.14 -29.83
CA THR A 155 7.60 25.52 -29.37
C THR A 155 8.86 26.08 -28.74
N ASP A 156 9.59 25.26 -27.97
CA ASP A 156 10.89 25.61 -27.39
C ASP A 156 11.94 25.93 -28.47
N HIS A 157 12.07 25.07 -29.47
CA HIS A 157 12.94 25.32 -30.62
C HIS A 157 12.59 26.61 -31.37
N LEU A 158 11.29 26.85 -31.60
CA LEU A 158 10.82 28.07 -32.25
C LEU A 158 11.15 29.31 -31.42
N TRP A 159 10.94 29.23 -30.11
CA TRP A 159 11.23 30.32 -29.18
C TRP A 159 12.73 30.65 -29.17
N HIS A 160 13.58 29.64 -29.05
CA HIS A 160 15.04 29.82 -29.10
C HIS A 160 15.50 30.43 -30.43
N SER A 161 14.97 29.93 -31.57
CA SER A 161 15.33 30.47 -32.88
C SER A 161 14.91 31.93 -33.05
N LEU A 162 13.68 32.26 -32.65
CA LEU A 162 13.17 33.64 -32.69
C LEU A 162 13.96 34.55 -31.76
N HIS A 163 14.28 34.06 -30.56
CA HIS A 163 15.07 34.80 -29.58
C HIS A 163 16.48 35.10 -30.10
N SER A 164 17.17 34.13 -30.70
CA SER A 164 18.49 34.32 -31.30
C SER A 164 18.46 35.39 -32.38
N LYS A 165 17.53 35.29 -33.34
CA LYS A 165 17.37 36.28 -34.42
C LYS A 165 17.07 37.67 -33.87
N THR A 166 16.16 37.77 -32.91
CA THR A 166 15.82 39.05 -32.27
C THR A 166 17.03 39.65 -31.55
N ALA A 167 17.85 38.83 -30.90
CA ALA A 167 19.08 39.28 -30.25
C ALA A 167 20.10 39.77 -31.29
N GLU A 168 20.28 39.06 -32.39
CA GLU A 168 21.15 39.45 -33.52
C GLU A 168 20.72 40.79 -34.13
N ASP A 169 19.42 40.95 -34.44
CA ASP A 169 18.85 42.18 -34.98
C ASP A 169 19.04 43.35 -34.01
N ARG A 170 18.79 43.13 -32.71
CA ARG A 170 19.03 44.15 -31.67
C ARG A 170 20.50 44.54 -31.58
N ILE A 171 21.41 43.56 -31.62
CA ILE A 171 22.85 43.84 -31.62
C ILE A 171 23.22 44.70 -32.83
N PHE A 172 22.72 44.35 -34.02
CA PHE A 172 22.94 45.14 -35.24
C PHE A 172 22.40 46.57 -35.11
N LEU A 173 21.13 46.73 -34.72
CA LEU A 173 20.52 48.05 -34.55
C LEU A 173 21.23 48.89 -33.48
N CYS A 174 21.65 48.28 -32.37
CA CYS A 174 22.41 48.97 -31.34
C CYS A 174 23.78 49.43 -31.86
N ARG A 175 24.46 48.64 -32.71
CA ARG A 175 25.72 49.04 -33.34
C ARG A 175 25.52 50.20 -34.31
N GLU A 176 24.49 50.17 -35.15
CA GLU A 176 24.18 51.26 -36.08
C GLU A 176 23.79 52.54 -35.34
N ALA A 177 22.91 52.44 -34.34
CA ALA A 177 22.58 53.57 -33.48
C ALA A 177 23.82 54.14 -32.80
N ALA A 178 24.66 53.29 -32.19
CA ALA A 178 25.91 53.71 -31.58
C ALA A 178 26.83 54.44 -32.58
N ASN A 179 26.91 53.96 -33.82
CA ASN A 179 27.68 54.61 -34.88
C ASN A 179 27.13 56.00 -35.23
N ILE A 180 25.82 56.13 -35.44
CA ILE A 180 25.14 57.40 -35.74
C ILE A 180 25.32 58.41 -34.60
N TYR A 181 25.19 57.98 -33.35
CA TYR A 181 25.42 58.82 -32.17
C TYR A 181 26.91 59.09 -31.90
N GLY A 182 27.82 58.52 -32.70
CA GLY A 182 29.25 58.73 -32.57
C GLY A 182 29.84 58.13 -31.30
N LEU A 183 29.33 56.97 -30.85
CA LEU A 183 29.90 56.21 -29.75
C LEU A 183 31.34 55.80 -30.10
N ARG A 184 32.30 56.26 -29.29
CA ARG A 184 33.72 55.92 -29.44
C ARG A 184 34.29 55.47 -28.11
N GLN A 185 35.13 54.45 -28.17
CA GLN A 185 35.94 54.03 -27.04
C GLN A 185 37.31 54.72 -27.15
N LYS A 186 37.75 55.39 -26.08
CA LYS A 186 39.09 55.96 -25.95
C LYS A 186 39.73 55.44 -24.68
N THR A 187 41.02 55.15 -24.73
CA THR A 187 41.81 54.87 -23.54
C THR A 187 42.40 56.17 -23.01
N LYS A 188 42.22 56.44 -21.71
CA LYS A 188 42.93 57.52 -21.01
C LYS A 188 43.67 56.94 -19.83
N LYS A 189 44.89 57.41 -19.59
CA LYS A 189 45.62 57.13 -18.36
C LYS A 189 45.06 58.00 -17.25
N LYS A 190 44.59 57.38 -16.17
CA LYS A 190 44.18 58.07 -14.93
C LYS A 190 44.82 57.29 -13.78
N ASP A 191 45.60 57.98 -12.95
CA ASP A 191 46.29 57.40 -11.79
C ASP A 191 47.19 56.19 -12.13
N GLY A 192 47.87 56.23 -13.28
CA GLY A 192 48.78 55.18 -13.73
C GLY A 192 48.11 53.97 -14.42
N GLU A 193 46.78 53.83 -14.31
CA GLU A 193 46.03 52.76 -14.98
C GLU A 193 45.42 53.24 -16.32
N LEU A 194 45.42 52.34 -17.32
CA LEU A 194 44.72 52.56 -18.59
C LEU A 194 43.21 52.31 -18.38
N LYS A 195 42.40 53.36 -18.41
CA LYS A 195 40.94 53.26 -18.31
C LYS A 195 40.28 53.48 -19.67
N GLU A 196 39.34 52.60 -19.99
CA GLU A 196 38.47 52.71 -21.17
C GLU A 196 37.34 53.69 -20.87
N ILE A 197 37.25 54.78 -21.63
CA ILE A 197 36.19 55.79 -21.54
C ILE A 197 35.36 55.70 -22.82
N HIS A 198 34.06 55.58 -22.66
CA HIS A 198 33.09 55.60 -23.76
C HIS A 198 32.56 57.02 -23.94
N ILE A 199 32.44 57.50 -25.17
CA ILE A 199 32.05 58.88 -25.49
C ILE A 199 30.95 58.82 -26.54
N ILE A 200 29.83 59.53 -26.35
CA ILE A 200 28.74 59.70 -27.33
C ILE A 200 28.65 61.19 -27.70
N GLY A 201 28.65 61.53 -28.99
CA GLY A 201 28.52 62.92 -29.43
C GLY A 201 29.56 63.89 -28.86
N GLY A 202 30.72 63.40 -28.42
CA GLY A 202 31.76 64.19 -27.73
C GLY A 202 31.63 64.27 -26.20
N VAL A 203 30.53 63.78 -25.62
CA VAL A 203 30.30 63.75 -24.16
C VAL A 203 30.69 62.38 -23.59
N PRO A 204 31.56 62.32 -22.55
CA PRO A 204 31.94 61.05 -21.93
C PRO A 204 30.75 60.45 -21.17
N ILE A 205 30.47 59.16 -21.42
CA ILE A 205 29.53 58.38 -20.63
C ILE A 205 30.20 58.04 -19.31
N ILE A 206 29.49 58.29 -18.21
CA ILE A 206 29.92 57.91 -16.87
C ILE A 206 29.78 56.39 -16.72
N ASP A 207 30.86 55.70 -16.33
CA ASP A 207 30.77 54.30 -15.97
C ASP A 207 29.99 54.17 -14.65
N LEU A 208 28.86 53.48 -14.67
CA LEU A 208 28.02 53.26 -13.48
C LEU A 208 28.76 52.50 -12.36
N ARG A 209 29.86 51.80 -12.69
CA ARG A 209 30.74 51.14 -11.71
C ARG A 209 31.59 52.13 -10.92
N ASP A 210 32.03 53.21 -11.58
CA ASP A 210 32.80 54.30 -10.96
C ASP A 210 31.91 55.13 -10.03
N MET A 211 30.61 55.26 -10.33
CA MET A 211 29.65 55.92 -9.44
C MET A 211 29.40 55.17 -8.12
N ASN A 212 29.58 53.85 -8.13
CA ASN A 212 29.31 52.99 -6.97
C ASN A 212 30.60 52.53 -6.25
N GLY A 213 31.76 53.11 -6.56
CA GLY A 213 33.04 52.82 -5.91
C GLY A 213 33.63 51.42 -6.20
N LYS A 214 33.14 50.71 -7.24
CA LYS A 214 33.61 49.36 -7.59
C LYS A 214 34.59 49.42 -8.76
N SER A 215 35.89 49.48 -8.48
CA SER A 215 36.94 49.38 -9.51
C SER A 215 36.94 48.00 -10.19
N ARG A 216 37.25 47.94 -11.49
CA ARG A 216 37.38 46.71 -12.28
C ARG A 216 38.49 45.83 -11.68
N ARG A 217 38.15 44.72 -11.03
CA ARG A 217 39.07 43.58 -10.96
C ARG A 217 39.02 42.90 -12.32
N ASN A 218 40.15 42.90 -13.04
CA ASN A 218 40.35 42.32 -14.36
C ASN A 218 39.59 41.00 -14.53
N SER A 219 38.47 41.00 -15.27
CA SER A 219 37.84 39.76 -15.71
C SER A 219 38.68 39.21 -16.86
N THR A 220 39.57 38.29 -16.54
CA THR A 220 40.23 37.43 -17.53
C THR A 220 39.17 36.79 -18.42
N ALA A 221 39.38 36.89 -19.72
CA ALA A 221 38.54 36.36 -20.77
C ALA A 221 38.09 34.92 -20.49
N TYR A 222 36.77 34.70 -20.42
CA TYR A 222 36.22 33.39 -20.72
C TYR A 222 36.43 33.16 -22.22
N LYS A 223 37.44 32.35 -22.55
CA LYS A 223 37.55 31.70 -23.85
C LYS A 223 36.44 30.64 -23.91
N TYR A 224 35.57 30.77 -24.91
CA TYR A 224 34.77 29.66 -25.43
C TYR A 224 35.66 28.73 -26.25
#